data_AF-A0A3A9GEH2-F1
#
_entry.id   AF-A0A3A9GEH2-F1
#
_cell.length_a   1.000
_cell.length_b   1.000
_cell.length_c   1.000
_cell.angle_alpha   90.00
_cell.angle_beta   90.00
_cell.angle_gamma   90.00
#
_symmetry.space_group_name_H-M   'P 1'
#
loop_
_entity.id
_entity.type
_entity.pdbx_description
1 polymer ?
#
loop_
_entity_poly.entity_id
_entity_poly.type
_entity_poly.pdbx_seq_one_letter_code
_entity_poly.pdbx_strand_id
1 'polypeptide(L)'
;MTGYDFEKYCARLLSLNGFTSVSVTKDSGDQGIDIIAFKENVKYGIQCKLYSSRVGNSAVQEAYSGKDFYKCQIGAVLTNNEFTDSAKELADSLGVLLWNGNFLNQLQQHI
;
A
#
# COMPACT_ATOMS: atom_id res chain seq x y z
N MET A 1 -14.63 -10.89 0.49
CA MET A 1 -13.33 -10.44 1.00
C MET A 1 -13.56 -9.14 1.73
N THR A 2 -13.17 -9.04 2.99
CA THR A 2 -13.19 -7.80 3.78
C THR A 2 -11.95 -6.94 3.47
N GLY A 3 -11.88 -5.71 4.01
CA GLY A 3 -10.66 -4.89 3.94
C GLY A 3 -9.47 -5.58 4.57
N TYR A 4 -9.63 -6.08 5.80
CA TYR A 4 -8.58 -6.81 6.52
C TYR A 4 -8.14 -8.11 5.82
N ASP A 5 -9.06 -8.83 5.17
CA ASP A 5 -8.71 -9.99 4.34
C ASP A 5 -7.85 -9.57 3.13
N PHE A 6 -8.14 -8.40 2.55
CA PHE A 6 -7.39 -7.86 1.41
C PHE A 6 -5.99 -7.42 1.82
N GLU A 7 -5.81 -6.86 3.01
CA GLU A 7 -4.49 -6.53 3.56
C GLU A 7 -3.61 -7.78 3.71
N LYS A 8 -4.16 -8.84 4.32
CA LYS A 8 -3.49 -10.15 4.42
C LYS A 8 -3.15 -10.73 3.07
N TYR A 9 -4.08 -10.62 2.11
CA TYR A 9 -3.86 -11.07 0.75
C TYR A 9 -2.70 -10.31 0.08
N CYS A 10 -2.69 -8.98 0.17
CA CYS A 10 -1.61 -8.14 -0.34
C CYS A 10 -0.27 -8.46 0.32
N ALA A 11 -0.24 -8.64 1.64
CA ALA A 11 0.97 -9.02 2.38
C ALA A 11 1.57 -10.34 1.88
N ARG A 12 0.70 -11.34 1.61
CA ARG A 12 1.12 -12.61 1.02
C ARG A 12 1.72 -12.41 -0.37
N LEU A 13 1.07 -11.64 -1.24
CA LEU A 13 1.57 -11.36 -2.59
C LEU A 13 2.94 -10.66 -2.55
N LEU A 14 3.09 -9.64 -1.69
CA LEU A 14 4.36 -8.94 -1.52
C LEU A 14 5.48 -9.91 -1.09
N SER A 15 5.19 -10.80 -0.13
CA SER A 15 6.14 -11.82 0.34
C SER A 15 6.59 -12.76 -0.78
N LEU A 16 5.68 -13.13 -1.69
CA LEU A 16 5.99 -13.96 -2.86
C LEU A 16 6.79 -13.20 -3.94
N ASN A 17 6.74 -11.86 -3.92
CA ASN A 17 7.38 -10.98 -4.90
C ASN A 17 8.65 -10.31 -4.35
N GLY A 18 9.38 -11.01 -3.48
CA GLY A 18 10.70 -10.61 -3.01
C GLY A 18 10.73 -9.55 -1.91
N PHE A 19 9.58 -9.19 -1.33
CA PHE A 19 9.57 -8.45 -0.06
C PHE A 19 9.85 -9.40 1.10
N THR A 20 10.55 -8.90 2.12
CA THR A 20 10.90 -9.62 3.35
C THR A 20 10.32 -8.92 4.57
N SER A 21 10.30 -9.61 5.71
CA SER A 21 9.78 -9.08 6.99
C SER A 21 8.40 -8.43 6.85
N VAL A 22 7.51 -9.07 6.09
CA VAL A 22 6.18 -8.56 5.77
C VAL A 22 5.24 -8.81 6.96
N SER A 23 4.62 -7.74 7.46
CA SER A 23 3.67 -7.81 8.58
C SER A 23 2.48 -6.89 8.34
N VAL A 24 1.27 -7.43 8.49
CA VAL A 24 0.03 -6.63 8.58
C VAL A 24 0.01 -5.94 9.95
N THR A 25 -0.39 -4.68 10.00
CA THR A 25 -0.52 -3.91 11.24
C THR A 25 -1.84 -4.25 11.95
N LYS A 26 -2.21 -3.46 12.96
CA LYS A 26 -3.45 -3.66 13.71
C LYS A 26 -4.65 -3.14 12.91
N ASP A 27 -5.80 -3.80 13.07
CA ASP A 27 -7.04 -3.49 12.35
C ASP A 27 -7.62 -2.08 12.65
N SER A 28 -7.15 -1.39 13.70
CA SER A 28 -7.58 -0.02 14.00
C SER A 28 -6.51 0.85 14.65
N GLY A 29 -6.54 2.14 14.34
CA GLY A 29 -5.63 3.15 14.89
C GLY A 29 -4.18 2.96 14.45
N ASP A 30 -3.97 2.31 13.31
CA ASP A 30 -2.71 2.00 12.64
C ASP A 30 -2.10 3.20 11.93
N GLN A 31 -2.68 4.41 12.06
CA GLN A 31 -2.17 5.62 11.40
C GLN A 31 -2.13 5.54 9.85
N GLY A 32 -2.95 4.66 9.25
CA GLY A 32 -3.07 4.53 7.81
C GLY A 32 -1.94 3.76 7.13
N ILE A 33 -1.33 2.79 7.82
CA ILE A 33 -0.39 1.82 7.25
C ILE A 33 -0.87 0.44 7.60
N ASP A 34 -1.44 -0.26 6.63
CA ASP A 34 -1.95 -1.62 6.83
C ASP A 34 -0.83 -2.67 6.80
N ILE A 35 0.26 -2.42 6.07
CA ILE A 35 1.38 -3.36 5.92
C ILE A 35 2.73 -2.65 6.08
N ILE A 36 3.62 -3.27 6.84
CA ILE A 36 5.05 -2.95 6.88
C ILE A 36 5.81 -4.08 6.18
N ALA A 37 6.74 -3.72 5.29
CA ALA A 37 7.55 -4.68 4.56
C ALA A 37 8.93 -4.10 4.24
N PHE A 38 9.90 -4.97 3.92
CA PHE A 38 11.22 -4.57 3.45
C PHE A 38 11.48 -5.08 2.04
N LYS A 39 12.15 -4.28 1.22
CA LYS A 39 12.71 -4.72 -0.07
C LYS A 39 14.03 -4.02 -0.27
N GLU A 40 15.08 -4.79 -0.54
CA GLU A 40 16.45 -4.26 -0.75
C GLU A 40 16.91 -3.33 0.40
N ASN A 41 16.66 -3.73 1.65
CA ASN A 41 16.93 -2.96 2.88
C ASN A 41 16.16 -1.63 3.02
N VAL A 42 15.17 -1.36 2.17
CA VAL A 42 14.28 -0.21 2.27
C VAL A 42 12.99 -0.65 2.98
N LYS A 43 12.59 0.08 4.03
CA LYS A 43 11.34 -0.17 4.75
C LYS A 43 10.19 0.58 4.10
N TYR A 44 9.12 -0.14 3.79
CA TYR A 44 7.89 0.35 3.19
C TYR A 44 6.77 0.38 4.22
N GLY A 45 6.00 1.46 4.22
CA GLY A 45 4.65 1.53 4.81
C GLY A 45 3.63 1.54 3.69
N ILE A 46 2.70 0.60 3.69
CA ILE A 46 1.78 0.36 2.58
C ILE A 46 0.34 0.43 3.09
N GLN A 47 -0.46 1.35 2.54
CA GLN A 47 -1.90 1.40 2.71
C GLN A 47 -2.58 0.58 1.60
N CYS A 48 -3.40 -0.38 1.97
CA CYS A 48 -4.25 -1.15 1.08
C CYS A 48 -5.65 -0.51 0.96
N LYS A 49 -6.20 -0.44 -0.25
CA LYS A 49 -7.59 -0.01 -0.49
C LYS A 49 -8.30 -0.97 -1.44
N LEU A 50 -9.33 -1.66 -0.94
CA LEU A 50 -10.21 -2.52 -1.73
C LEU A 50 -11.50 -1.76 -2.08
N TYR A 51 -11.53 -1.03 -3.18
CA TYR A 51 -12.65 -0.15 -3.55
C TYR A 51 -13.30 -0.52 -4.89
N SER A 52 -14.59 -0.20 -5.02
CA SER A 52 -15.35 -0.28 -6.28
C SER A 52 -15.15 0.95 -7.18
N SER A 53 -14.67 2.06 -6.62
CA SER A 53 -14.39 3.31 -7.32
C SER A 53 -12.91 3.67 -7.25
N ARG A 54 -12.53 4.69 -8.04
CA ARG A 54 -11.15 5.20 -8.07
C ARG A 54 -10.73 5.73 -6.70
N VAL A 55 -9.49 5.46 -6.32
CA VAL A 55 -8.90 5.86 -5.04
C VAL A 55 -8.48 7.33 -5.07
N GLY A 56 -8.89 8.11 -4.06
CA GLY A 56 -8.64 9.55 -3.97
C GLY A 56 -7.51 9.93 -2.99
N ASN A 57 -7.36 11.25 -2.78
CA ASN A 57 -6.23 11.85 -2.05
C ASN A 57 -6.08 11.36 -0.61
N SER A 58 -7.17 10.97 0.07
CA SER A 58 -7.11 10.54 1.46
C SER A 58 -6.16 9.36 1.66
N ALA A 59 -6.20 8.37 0.77
CA ALA A 59 -5.30 7.21 0.85
C ALA A 59 -3.82 7.61 0.71
N VAL A 60 -3.53 8.62 -0.12
CA VAL A 60 -2.17 9.15 -0.30
C VAL A 60 -1.71 9.89 0.95
N GLN A 61 -2.59 10.71 1.54
CA GLN A 61 -2.31 11.46 2.77
C GLN A 61 -2.09 10.53 3.98
N GLU A 62 -2.89 9.48 4.07
CA GLU A 62 -2.76 8.40 5.06
C GLU A 62 -1.40 7.71 4.90
N ALA A 63 -1.06 7.22 3.70
CA ALA A 63 0.22 6.56 3.45
C ALA A 63 1.42 7.48 3.72
N TYR A 64 1.33 8.76 3.35
CA TYR A 64 2.38 9.76 3.60
C TYR A 64 2.60 10.02 5.09
N SER A 65 1.52 10.23 5.85
CA SER A 65 1.63 10.50 7.29
C SER A 65 2.03 9.24 8.06
N GLY A 66 1.46 8.11 7.68
CA GLY A 66 1.67 6.82 8.30
C GLY A 66 3.10 6.28 8.09
N LYS A 67 3.70 6.47 6.90
CA LYS A 67 5.10 6.07 6.69
C LYS A 67 6.03 6.74 7.70
N ASP A 68 5.80 8.01 8.02
CA ASP A 68 6.65 8.77 8.95
C ASP A 68 6.45 8.29 10.39
N PHE A 69 5.20 8.04 10.79
CA PHE A 69 4.87 7.47 12.10
C PHE A 69 5.61 6.15 12.34
N TYR A 70 5.65 5.25 11.35
CA TYR A 70 6.37 3.98 11.44
C TYR A 70 7.84 4.05 11.06
N LYS A 71 8.37 5.24 10.75
CA LYS A 71 9.76 5.45 10.31
C LYS A 71 10.11 4.60 9.08
N CYS A 72 9.17 4.45 8.16
CA CYS A 72 9.37 3.84 6.86
C CYS A 72 10.01 4.84 5.90
N GLN A 73 10.93 4.37 5.06
CA GLN A 73 11.58 5.23 4.06
C GLN A 73 10.66 5.52 2.88
N ILE A 74 9.77 4.59 2.52
CA ILE A 74 8.85 4.72 1.39
C ILE A 74 7.41 4.48 1.86
N GLY A 75 6.49 5.33 1.40
CA GLY A 75 5.05 5.15 1.52
C GLY A 75 4.46 4.66 0.20
N ALA A 76 3.50 3.75 0.25
CA ALA A 76 2.79 3.29 -0.94
C ALA A 76 1.29 3.12 -0.67
N VAL A 77 0.49 3.30 -1.71
CA VAL A 77 -0.92 2.88 -1.73
C VAL A 77 -1.08 1.72 -2.70
N LEU A 78 -1.60 0.59 -2.23
CA LEU A 78 -1.90 -0.60 -3.00
C LEU A 78 -3.41 -0.81 -3.13
N THR A 79 -3.91 -0.97 -4.34
CA THR A 79 -5.36 -1.09 -4.57
C THR A 79 -5.68 -2.06 -5.71
N ASN A 80 -6.91 -2.58 -5.71
CA ASN A 80 -7.50 -3.31 -6.83
C ASN A 80 -8.05 -2.41 -7.95
N ASN A 81 -8.01 -1.08 -7.78
CA ASN A 81 -8.62 -0.12 -8.68
C ASN A 81 -7.59 0.86 -9.26
N GLU A 82 -8.07 1.92 -9.92
CA GLU A 82 -7.25 3.04 -10.40
C GLU A 82 -7.30 4.23 -9.42
N PHE A 83 -6.33 5.12 -9.53
CA PHE A 83 -6.28 6.37 -8.75
C PHE A 83 -6.95 7.52 -9.49
N THR A 84 -7.54 8.48 -8.78
CA THR A 84 -7.97 9.75 -9.41
C THR A 84 -6.76 10.55 -9.87
N ASP A 85 -6.96 11.48 -10.80
CA ASP A 85 -5.83 12.27 -11.34
C ASP A 85 -5.25 13.21 -10.27
N SER A 86 -6.09 13.79 -9.41
CA SER A 86 -5.63 14.54 -8.24
C SER A 86 -4.83 13.69 -7.24
N ALA A 87 -5.16 12.40 -7.08
CA ALA A 87 -4.38 11.51 -6.21
C ALA A 87 -3.01 11.22 -6.81
N LYS A 88 -2.92 11.09 -8.15
CA LYS A 88 -1.64 10.93 -8.86
C LYS A 88 -0.76 12.16 -8.69
N GLU A 89 -1.30 13.35 -8.90
CA GLU A 89 -0.59 14.62 -8.71
C GLU A 89 -0.07 14.77 -7.27
N LEU A 90 -0.91 14.46 -6.27
CA LEU A 90 -0.52 14.54 -4.88
C LEU A 90 0.56 13.51 -4.51
N ALA A 91 0.43 12.28 -5.01
CA ALA A 91 1.39 11.21 -4.74
C ALA A 91 2.77 11.53 -5.31
N ASP A 92 2.83 12.11 -6.51
CA ASP A 92 4.06 12.60 -7.13
C ASP A 92 4.72 13.69 -6.26
N SER A 93 3.94 14.67 -5.81
CA SER A 93 4.43 15.74 -4.93
C SER A 93 4.92 15.24 -3.57
N LEU A 94 4.36 14.15 -3.04
CA LEU A 94 4.67 13.62 -1.71
C LEU A 94 5.64 12.44 -1.73
N GLY A 95 6.05 11.96 -2.91
CA GLY A 95 6.89 10.77 -3.06
C GLY A 95 6.22 9.49 -2.57
N VAL A 96 4.90 9.39 -2.71
CA VAL A 96 4.12 8.18 -2.37
C VAL A 96 3.96 7.32 -3.62
N LEU A 97 4.28 6.03 -3.52
CA LEU A 97 4.11 5.11 -4.64
C LEU A 97 2.63 4.73 -4.82
N LEU A 98 2.20 4.65 -6.09
CA LEU A 98 0.85 4.24 -6.46
C LEU A 98 0.88 2.88 -7.15
N TRP A 99 0.39 1.86 -6.46
CA TRP A 99 0.29 0.50 -6.95
C TRP A 99 -1.19 0.16 -7.23
N ASN A 100 -1.59 0.33 -8.49
CA ASN A 100 -2.97 0.14 -8.94
C ASN A 100 -3.30 -1.34 -9.22
N GLY A 101 -4.52 -1.60 -9.70
CA GLY A 101 -4.97 -2.95 -10.05
C GLY A 101 -4.08 -3.68 -11.05
N ASN A 102 -3.42 -2.98 -11.97
CA ASN A 102 -2.47 -3.61 -12.89
C ASN A 102 -1.21 -4.10 -12.17
N PHE A 103 -0.67 -3.32 -11.24
CA PHE A 103 0.44 -3.77 -10.39
C PHE A 103 0.03 -4.96 -9.52
N LEU A 104 -1.17 -4.93 -8.94
CA LEU A 104 -1.70 -6.06 -8.17
C LEU A 104 -1.79 -7.34 -9.02
N ASN A 105 -2.26 -7.23 -10.26
CA ASN A 105 -2.31 -8.36 -11.21
C ASN A 105 -0.91 -8.89 -11.56
N GLN A 106 0.10 -8.02 -11.66
CA GLN A 106 1.48 -8.46 -11.87
C GLN A 106 1.99 -9.28 -10.69
N LEU A 107 1.74 -8.84 -9.45
CA LEU A 107 2.12 -9.61 -8.25
C LEU A 107 1.48 -11.01 -8.22
N GLN A 108 0.27 -11.15 -8.77
CA GLN A 108 -0.43 -12.44 -8.85
C GLN A 108 0.17 -13.41 -9.86
N GLN A 109 0.85 -12.91 -10.89
CA GLN A 109 1.42 -13.74 -11.98
C GLN A 109 2.78 -14.34 -11.63
N HIS A 110 3.43 -13.86 -10.56
CA HIS A 110 4.72 -14.34 -10.07
C HIS A 110 4.58 -15.41 -8.96
N ILE A 111 3.43 -16.10 -8.90
CA ILE A 111 3.15 -17.20 -7.97
C ILE A 111 3.33 -18.54 -8.67
#